data_AF-A0A414PZC1-F1
#
_entry.id   AF-A0A414PZC1-F1
#
_cell.length_a   1.000
_cell.length_b   1.000
_cell.length_c   1.000
_cell.angle_alpha   90.00
_cell.angle_beta   90.00
_cell.angle_gamma   90.00
#
_symmetry.space_group_name_H-M   'P 1'
#
loop_
_entity.id
_entity.type
_entity.pdbx_description
1 polymer ?
#
loop_
_entity_poly.entity_id
_entity_poly.type
_entity_poly.pdbx_seq_one_letter_code
_entity_poly.pdbx_strand_id
1 'polypeptide(L)' 'MKILIKNKKWETSFERAKLICEVTGRNKIFNIKFSYKGNDVTIRTSNLDNTFRYLENIFNNSIVEELPIENKMVI' A
#
# COMPACT_ATOMS: atom_id res chain seq x y z
N MET A 1 2.26 0.55 -12.08
CA MET A 1 2.26 -0.25 -10.83
C MET A 1 2.95 -1.59 -11.06
N LYS A 2 3.69 -2.09 -10.06
CA LYS A 2 4.23 -3.46 -10.03
C LYS A 2 3.81 -4.15 -8.73
N ILE A 3 3.29 -5.37 -8.81
CA ILE A 3 2.90 -6.17 -7.65
C ILE A 3 3.82 -7.39 -7.56
N LEU A 4 4.37 -7.64 -6.37
CA LEU A 4 5.18 -8.80 -6.04
C LEU A 4 4.57 -9.51 -4.83
N ILE A 5 4.38 -10.82 -4.93
CA ILE A 5 3.83 -11.62 -3.83
C ILE A 5 4.97 -12.45 -3.23
N LYS A 6 5.29 -12.20 -1.97
CA LYS A 6 6.33 -12.92 -1.22
C LYS A 6 5.86 -13.20 0.19
N ASN A 7 5.97 -14.45 0.65
CA ASN A 7 5.59 -14.87 2.01
C ASN A 7 4.16 -14.43 2.40
N LYS A 8 3.19 -14.57 1.48
CA LYS A 8 1.78 -14.14 1.64
C LYS A 8 1.56 -12.63 1.79
N LYS A 9 2.62 -11.82 1.66
CA LYS A 9 2.53 -10.36 1.58
C LYS A 9 2.63 -9.91 0.13
N TRP A 10 1.88 -8.87 -0.18
CA TRP A 10 1.80 -8.22 -1.48
C TRP A 10 2.58 -6.92 -1.39
N GLU A 11 3.80 -6.89 -1.94
CA GLU A 11 4.54 -5.65 -2.14
C GLU A 11 4.02 -5.00 -3.41
N THR A 12 3.30 -3.89 -3.24
CA THR A 12 2.78 -3.07 -4.34
C THR A 12 3.65 -1.83 -4.46
N SER A 13 4.40 -1.76 -5.56
CA SER A 13 5.20 -0.59 -5.92
C SER A 13 4.41 0.31 -6.86
N PHE A 14 4.17 1.52 -6.40
CA PHE A 14 3.72 2.67 -7.18
C PHE A 14 4.94 3.50 -7.60
N GLU A 15 4.73 4.58 -8.35
CA GLU A 15 5.84 5.41 -8.84
C GLU A 15 6.58 6.10 -7.68
N ARG A 16 5.83 6.58 -6.68
CA ARG A 16 6.35 7.37 -5.55
C ARG A 16 6.26 6.68 -4.20
N ALA A 17 5.66 5.50 -4.13
CA ALA A 17 5.40 4.81 -2.87
C ALA A 17 5.49 3.29 -3.03
N LYS A 18 5.80 2.61 -1.93
CA LYS A 18 5.65 1.17 -1.81
C LYS A 18 4.74 0.84 -0.65
N LEU A 19 3.75 -0.02 -0.89
CA LEU A 19 2.91 -0.58 0.15
C LEU A 19 3.21 -2.06 0.32
N ILE A 20 3.33 -2.49 1.57
CA ILE A 20 3.32 -3.91 1.93
C ILE A 20 1.93 -4.22 2.45
N CYS A 21 1.17 -4.96 1.65
CA CYS A 21 -0.21 -5.28 1.94
C CYS A 21 -0.37 -6.76 2.31
N GLU A 22 -1.30 -7.04 3.20
CA GLU A 22 -1.86 -8.37 3.39
C GLU A 22 -3.22 -8.42 2.71
N VAL A 23 -3.37 -9.32 1.74
CA VAL A 23 -4.61 -9.50 1.00
C VAL A 23 -5.22 -10.84 1.38
N THR A 24 -6.42 -10.79 1.96
CA THR A 24 -7.19 -11.98 2.32
C THR A 24 -8.53 -11.95 1.60
N GLY A 25 -9.05 -13.10 1.19
CA GLY A 25 -10.29 -13.17 0.42
C GLY A 25 -11.22 -14.27 0.91
N ARG A 26 -12.52 -13.96 1.02
CA ARG A 26 -13.59 -14.95 1.25
C ARG A 26 -14.85 -14.51 0.51
N ASN A 27 -15.52 -15.45 -0.17
CA ASN A 27 -16.79 -15.21 -0.89
C ASN A 27 -16.72 -14.01 -1.85
N LYS A 28 -15.65 -13.91 -2.64
CA LYS A 28 -15.38 -12.79 -3.60
C LYS A 28 -15.24 -11.40 -2.97
N ILE A 29 -15.10 -11.34 -1.64
CA ILE A 29 -14.77 -10.12 -0.91
C ILE A 29 -13.34 -10.26 -0.42
N PHE A 30 -12.54 -9.24 -0.72
CA PHE A 30 -11.16 -9.13 -0.32
C PHE A 30 -11.00 -8.05 0.74
N ASN A 31 -10.13 -8.31 1.72
CA ASN A 31 -9.65 -7.32 2.67
C ASN A 31 -8.17 -7.08 2.39
N ILE A 32 -7.81 -5.84 2.10
CA ILE A 32 -6.45 -5.36 1.93
C ILE A 32 -6.07 -4.62 3.21
N LYS A 33 -5.04 -5.09 3.91
CA LYS A 33 -4.53 -4.45 5.13
C LYS A 33 -3.11 -3.94 4.91
N PHE A 34 -2.83 -2.72 5.31
CA PHE A 34 -1.48 -2.15 5.25
C PHE A 34 -1.35 -1.01 6.27
N SER A 35 -0.12 -0.67 6.66
CA SER A 35 0.16 0.50 7.49
C SER A 35 0.52 1.70 6.62
N TYR A 36 -0.01 2.88 6.93
CA TYR A 36 0.31 4.14 6.27
C TYR A 36 0.42 5.28 7.29
N LYS A 37 1.57 5.97 7.32
CA LYS A 37 1.88 7.03 8.29
C LYS A 37 1.57 6.64 9.75
N GLY A 38 1.92 5.41 10.13
CA GLY A 38 1.71 4.86 11.47
C GLY A 38 0.28 4.39 11.78
N ASN A 39 -0.64 4.48 10.82
CA ASN A 39 -2.03 4.02 11.01
C ASN A 39 -2.30 2.74 10.22
N ASP A 40 -3.03 1.82 10.82
CA ASP A 40 -3.48 0.60 10.16
C ASP A 40 -4.72 0.88 9.30
N VAL A 41 -4.58 0.67 8.00
CA VAL A 41 -5.64 0.86 7.01
C VAL A 41 -6.17 -0.50 6.58
N THR A 42 -7.49 -0.65 6.58
CA THR A 42 -8.18 -1.83 6.04
C THR A 42 -9.17 -1.41 4.96
N ILE A 43 -9.01 -1.95 3.75
CA ILE A 43 -9.90 -1.73 2.62
C ILE A 43 -10.63 -3.03 2.30
N ARG A 44 -11.95 -2.99 2.32
CA ARG A 44 -12.81 -4.09 1.88
C ARG A 44 -13.26 -3.82 0.44
N THR A 45 -13.01 -4.77 -0.45
CA THR A 45 -13.32 -4.62 -1.88
C THR A 45 -13.78 -5.93 -2.49
N SER A 46 -14.62 -5.87 -3.52
CA SER A 46 -14.94 -7.02 -4.39
C SER A 46 -14.10 -7.04 -5.68
N ASN A 47 -13.33 -5.99 -5.95
CA ASN A 47 -12.53 -5.84 -7.16
C ASN A 47 -11.14 -5.27 -6.82
N LEU A 48 -10.16 -6.17 -6.76
CA LEU A 48 -8.77 -5.82 -6.43
C LEU A 48 -8.17 -4.88 -7.46
N ASP A 49 -8.38 -5.11 -8.77
CA ASP A 49 -7.76 -4.33 -9.84
C ASP A 49 -8.19 -2.85 -9.77
N ASN A 50 -9.49 -2.59 -9.60
CA ASN A 50 -10.00 -1.24 -9.45
C ASN A 50 -9.48 -0.57 -8.17
N THR A 51 -9.42 -1.33 -7.06
CA THR A 51 -8.88 -0.79 -5.80
C THR A 51 -7.41 -0.45 -5.90
N PHE A 52 -6.58 -1.31 -6.51
CA PHE A 52 -5.16 -1.04 -6.69
C PHE A 52 -4.91 0.11 -7.67
N ARG A 53 -5.72 0.25 -8.72
CA ARG A 53 -5.68 1.43 -9.62
C ARG A 53 -6.05 2.72 -8.88
N TYR A 54 -7.04 2.67 -7.99
CA TYR A 54 -7.40 3.81 -7.15
C TYR A 54 -6.26 4.20 -6.20
N LEU A 55 -5.64 3.22 -5.55
CA LEU A 55 -4.46 3.44 -4.71
C LEU A 55 -3.30 4.02 -5.52
N GLU A 56 -3.01 3.47 -6.70
CA GLU A 56 -1.99 4.00 -7.60
C GLU A 56 -2.22 5.48 -7.92
N ASN A 57 -3.45 5.84 -8.26
CA ASN A 57 -3.81 7.24 -8.49
C ASN A 57 -3.62 8.11 -7.25
N ILE A 58 -3.97 7.63 -6.05
CA ILE A 58 -3.73 8.38 -4.82
C ILE A 58 -2.24 8.60 -4.62
N PHE A 59 -1.43 7.54 -4.63
CA PHE A 59 -0.01 7.63 -4.28
C PHE A 59 0.84 8.32 -5.35
N ASN A 60 0.44 8.26 -6.61
CA ASN A 60 1.13 8.96 -7.69
C ASN A 60 0.74 10.44 -7.76
N ASN A 61 -0.53 10.78 -7.49
CA ASN A 61 -1.02 12.17 -7.54
C ASN A 61 -0.91 12.92 -6.22
N SER A 62 -0.70 12.24 -5.09
CA SER A 62 -0.33 12.92 -3.85
C SER A 62 1.02 13.60 -4.10
N ILE A 63 0.98 14.94 -4.19
CA ILE A 63 2.15 15.80 -4.05
C ILE A 63 2.77 15.38 -2.73
N VAL A 64 3.92 14.71 -2.83
CA VAL A 64 4.68 14.26 -1.67
C VAL A 64 5.17 15.54 -1.00
N GLU A 65 4.47 16.01 0.03
CA GLU A 65 5.16 16.76 1.07
C GLU A 65 6.15 15.75 1.66
N GLU A 66 7.39 15.83 1.17
CA GLU A 66 8.52 15.09 1.70
C GLU A 66 8.60 15.42 3.19
N LEU A 67 8.26 14.44 4.03
CA LEU A 67 8.61 14.52 5.44
C LEU A 67 10.14 14.40 5.50
N PRO A 68 10.84 15.30 6.21
CA PRO A 68 12.28 15.24 6.33
C PRO A 68 12.64 13.92 7.00
N ILE A 69 13.51 13.16 6.34
CA ILE A 69 14.20 12.02 6.94
C ILE A 69 15.06 12.63 8.04
N GLU A 70 14.59 12.59 9.30
CA GLU A 70 15.47 12.83 10.44
C GLU A 70 16.50 11.69 10.48
N ASN A 71 17.62 11.95 9.81
CA ASN A 71 18.90 11.35 10.10
C ASN A 71 19.20 11.52 11.59
N LYS A 72 19.03 10.47 12.38
CA LYS A 72 19.90 10.22 13.54
C LYS A 72 20.22 8.74 13.65
N MET A 73 21.22 8.32 12.87
CA MET A 73 22.29 7.53 13.47
C MET A 73 22.85 8.35 14.64
N VAL A 74 22.82 7.80 15.85
CA VAL A 74 23.81 8.13 16.87
C VAL A 74 24.29 6.81 17.46
N ILE A 75 25.60 6.68 17.39
CA ILE A 75 26.47 5.59 17.82
C ILE A 75 26.48 5.51 19.35
#